data_AF-A0AA40E4W1-F1
#
_entry.id   AF-A0AA40E4W1-F1
#
_cell.length_a   1.000
_cell.length_b   1.000
_cell.length_c   1.000
_cell.angle_alpha   90.00
_cell.angle_beta   90.00
_cell.angle_gamma   90.00
#
_symmetry.space_group_name_H-M   'P 1'
#
loop_
_entity.id
_entity.type
_entity.pdbx_description
1 polymer ?
#
loop_
_entity_poly.entity_id
_entity_poly.type
_entity_poly.pdbx_seq_one_letter_code
_entity_poly.pdbx_strand_id
1 'polypeptide(L)'
;MPPGERRGTGYTRTRSARILPFALSKLEEKNATYMKNKATIWWALYEYFPALKNKIGADTVNLPINAITLNSIFDEELGQFTFGFQATNEEHKYRIEILEEDSHYTTQLPTVVTFAQHDTDVPRPDPDILDVHLRIARILKVSGTGLAVQESLWRYEGHIVYNIASDGSTDLERILSDKMLMGI
;
A
#
# COMPACT_ATOMS: atom_id res chain seq x y z
N MET A 1 -3.68 -3.87 -49.89
CA MET A 1 -3.73 -4.16 -48.44
C MET A 1 -2.43 -3.71 -47.82
N PRO A 2 -2.45 -2.99 -46.68
CA PRO A 2 -1.29 -2.29 -46.14
C PRO A 2 -0.43 -3.16 -45.20
N PRO A 3 0.77 -2.69 -44.83
CA PRO A 3 1.84 -3.49 -44.24
C PRO A 3 1.88 -3.45 -42.70
N GLY A 4 2.13 -4.62 -42.11
CA GLY A 4 3.02 -4.78 -40.95
C GLY A 4 2.76 -3.93 -39.69
N GLU A 5 1.62 -4.10 -39.03
CA GLU A 5 1.47 -3.68 -37.63
C GLU A 5 1.98 -4.80 -36.71
N ARG A 6 3.30 -4.84 -36.49
CA ARG A 6 3.85 -5.55 -35.33
C ARG A 6 3.44 -4.75 -34.09
N ARG A 7 2.27 -5.04 -33.53
CA ARG A 7 1.98 -4.67 -32.13
C ARG A 7 2.99 -5.42 -31.28
N GLY A 8 3.99 -4.71 -30.77
CA GLY A 8 4.79 -5.21 -29.67
C GLY A 8 3.83 -5.48 -28.51
N THR A 9 3.53 -6.75 -28.24
CA THR A 9 2.82 -7.13 -27.02
C THR A 9 3.82 -6.95 -25.88
N GLY A 10 3.87 -5.74 -25.33
CA GLY A 10 4.58 -5.50 -24.08
C GLY A 10 3.91 -6.35 -23.00
N TYR A 11 4.65 -7.28 -22.42
CA TYR A 11 4.22 -8.01 -21.23
C TYR A 11 4.72 -7.24 -20.02
N THR A 12 3.85 -6.99 -19.05
CA THR A 12 4.23 -6.41 -17.77
C THR A 12 4.05 -7.44 -16.66
N ARG A 13 4.92 -7.38 -15.64
CA ARG A 13 4.82 -8.27 -14.49
C ARG A 13 3.64 -7.85 -13.65
N THR A 14 2.75 -8.79 -13.35
CA THR A 14 1.64 -8.57 -12.43
C THR A 14 1.97 -9.09 -11.03
N ARG A 15 1.31 -8.51 -10.03
CA ARG A 15 1.37 -8.91 -8.62
C ARG A 15 -0.02 -8.91 -8.02
N SER A 16 -0.20 -9.72 -6.98
CA SER A 16 -1.37 -9.66 -6.11
C SER A 16 -1.13 -8.58 -5.06
N ALA A 17 -1.56 -7.36 -5.38
CA ALA A 17 -1.41 -6.20 -4.54
C ALA A 17 -2.42 -6.25 -3.39
N ARG A 18 -1.97 -5.92 -2.18
CA ARG A 18 -2.81 -5.88 -0.98
C ARG A 18 -3.35 -4.46 -0.80
N ILE A 19 -4.65 -4.33 -0.60
CA ILE A 19 -5.29 -3.03 -0.40
C ILE A 19 -4.94 -2.51 1.00
N LEU A 20 -5.24 -3.27 2.05
CA LEU A 20 -4.66 -3.05 3.38
C LEU A 20 -3.31 -3.77 3.50
N PRO A 21 -2.28 -3.13 4.11
CA PRO A 21 -0.93 -3.68 4.13
C PRO A 21 -0.81 -5.06 4.77
N PHE A 22 -0.03 -5.93 4.14
CA PHE A 22 0.34 -7.25 4.66
C PHE A 22 0.94 -7.20 6.08
N ALA A 23 1.63 -6.11 6.43
CA ALA A 23 2.21 -5.90 7.75
C ALA A 23 1.18 -5.97 8.89
N LEU A 24 -0.11 -5.73 8.62
CA LEU A 24 -1.18 -5.84 9.61
C LEU A 24 -1.59 -7.28 9.91
N SER A 25 -1.03 -8.26 9.20
CA SER A 25 -1.31 -9.67 9.44
C SER A 25 -0.78 -10.17 10.78
N LYS A 26 -1.47 -11.18 11.31
CA LYS A 26 -1.07 -11.95 12.49
C LYS A 26 0.03 -12.96 12.12
N LEU A 27 1.19 -12.46 11.72
CA LEU A 27 2.40 -13.27 11.67
C LEU A 27 2.93 -13.43 13.09
N GLU A 28 3.64 -14.53 13.34
CA GLU A 28 4.36 -14.77 14.60
C GLU A 28 5.39 -13.66 14.81
N GLU A 29 4.98 -12.65 15.56
CA GLU A 29 5.83 -11.53 15.94
C GLU A 29 6.25 -11.75 17.39
N LYS A 30 7.55 -11.92 17.62
CA LYS A 30 8.09 -12.18 18.97
C LYS A 30 8.29 -10.88 19.77
N ASN A 31 8.18 -9.74 19.10
CA ASN A 31 8.35 -8.44 19.72
C ASN A 31 7.02 -7.85 20.20
N ALA A 32 6.89 -7.70 21.52
CA ALA A 32 5.69 -7.17 22.18
C ALA A 32 5.29 -5.76 21.69
N THR A 33 6.25 -4.91 21.32
CA THR A 33 5.98 -3.57 20.80
C THR A 33 5.28 -3.64 19.44
N TYR A 34 5.78 -4.48 18.52
CA TYR A 34 5.12 -4.66 17.23
C TYR A 34 3.73 -5.27 17.37
N MET A 35 3.55 -6.24 18.28
CA MET A 35 2.23 -6.79 18.60
C MET A 35 1.26 -5.72 19.11
N LYS A 36 1.70 -4.87 20.05
CA LYS A 36 0.91 -3.78 20.60
C LYS A 36 0.54 -2.76 19.51
N ASN A 37 1.50 -2.36 18.68
CA ASN A 37 1.27 -1.41 17.60
C ASN A 37 0.24 -1.94 16.59
N LYS A 38 0.36 -3.21 16.17
CA LYS A 38 -0.65 -3.83 15.29
C LYS A 38 -2.03 -3.86 15.93
N ALA A 39 -2.13 -4.20 17.22
CA ALA A 39 -3.40 -4.20 17.93
C ALA A 39 -4.01 -2.79 18.02
N THR A 40 -3.19 -1.77 18.27
CA THR A 40 -3.61 -0.35 18.25
C THR A 40 -4.08 0.08 16.87
N ILE A 41 -3.38 -0.30 15.80
CA ILE A 41 -3.80 0.02 14.42
C ILE A 41 -5.14 -0.66 14.10
N TRP A 42 -5.30 -1.94 14.43
CA TRP A 42 -6.58 -2.64 14.22
C TRP A 42 -7.73 -2.02 15.03
N TRP A 43 -7.47 -1.66 16.28
CA TRP A 43 -8.44 -0.94 17.11
C TRP A 43 -8.86 0.37 16.45
N ALA A 44 -7.90 1.19 16.01
CA ALA A 44 -8.17 2.46 15.35
C ALA A 44 -8.94 2.26 14.03
N LEU A 45 -8.57 1.23 13.24
CA LEU A 45 -9.28 0.90 12.01
C LEU A 45 -10.75 0.58 12.27
N TYR A 46 -11.07 -0.21 13.31
CA TYR A 46 -12.45 -0.53 13.64
C TYR A 46 -13.22 0.63 14.26
N GLU A 47 -12.54 1.49 15.02
CA GLU A 47 -13.15 2.67 15.65
C GLU A 47 -13.53 3.72 14.61
N TYR A 48 -12.59 4.06 13.72
CA TYR A 48 -12.79 5.12 12.72
C TYR A 48 -13.43 4.63 11.42
N PHE A 49 -13.33 3.33 11.12
CA PHE A 49 -13.93 2.70 9.94
C PHE A 49 -14.74 1.45 10.34
N PRO A 50 -15.89 1.64 11.01
CA PRO A 50 -16.68 0.54 11.57
C PRO A 50 -17.19 -0.44 10.50
N ALA A 51 -17.25 -0.03 9.23
CA ALA A 51 -17.61 -0.91 8.11
C ALA A 51 -16.65 -2.11 7.93
N LEU A 52 -15.40 -1.99 8.39
CA LEU A 52 -14.43 -3.09 8.38
C LEU A 52 -14.73 -4.17 9.42
N LYS A 53 -15.50 -3.83 10.46
CA LYS A 53 -15.77 -4.75 11.57
C LYS A 53 -16.49 -5.98 11.03
N ASN A 54 -15.98 -7.16 11.37
CA ASN A 54 -16.44 -8.46 10.89
C ASN A 54 -16.18 -8.77 9.40
N LYS A 55 -15.58 -7.86 8.62
CA LYS A 55 -15.18 -8.12 7.23
C LYS A 55 -13.73 -8.58 7.11
N ILE A 56 -12.85 -7.92 7.86
CA ILE A 56 -11.41 -8.15 7.80
C ILE A 56 -10.77 -7.97 9.18
N GLY A 57 -9.69 -8.70 9.43
CA GLY A 57 -8.90 -8.59 10.64
C GLY A 57 -7.52 -9.18 10.47
N ALA A 58 -6.74 -9.22 11.56
CA ALA A 58 -5.35 -9.65 11.52
C ALA A 58 -5.16 -11.07 10.95
N ASP A 59 -6.10 -11.97 11.21
CA ASP A 59 -6.10 -13.35 10.69
C ASP A 59 -6.53 -13.45 9.22
N THR A 60 -7.30 -12.47 8.71
CA THR A 60 -7.96 -12.54 7.39
C THR A 60 -7.47 -11.50 6.40
N VAL A 61 -6.56 -10.60 6.78
CA VAL A 61 -6.00 -9.55 5.90
C VAL A 61 -5.29 -10.12 4.67
N ASN A 62 -4.89 -11.40 4.74
CA ASN A 62 -4.26 -12.12 3.64
C ASN A 62 -5.26 -12.86 2.72
N LEU A 63 -6.56 -12.74 2.94
CA LEU A 63 -7.59 -13.31 2.06
C LEU A 63 -7.76 -12.50 0.75
N PRO A 64 -8.32 -13.11 -0.31
CA PRO A 64 -8.49 -12.44 -1.61
C PRO A 64 -9.36 -11.18 -1.59
N ILE A 65 -10.28 -11.06 -0.63
CA ILE A 65 -11.13 -9.87 -0.44
C ILE A 65 -10.33 -8.57 -0.21
N ASN A 66 -9.06 -8.69 0.18
CA ASN A 66 -8.11 -7.60 0.38
C ASN A 66 -7.03 -7.54 -0.71
N ALA A 67 -7.28 -8.12 -1.89
CA ALA A 67 -6.28 -8.22 -2.95
C ALA A 67 -6.82 -7.87 -4.33
N ILE A 68 -5.99 -7.21 -5.13
CA ILE A 68 -6.21 -6.93 -6.55
C ILE A 68 -5.00 -7.31 -7.38
N THR A 69 -5.20 -7.68 -8.63
CA THR A 69 -4.10 -7.89 -9.56
C THR A 69 -3.72 -6.56 -10.21
N LEU A 70 -2.49 -6.11 -9.98
CA LEU A 70 -1.94 -4.90 -10.58
C LEU A 70 -0.62 -5.22 -11.30
N ASN A 71 -0.16 -4.31 -12.17
CA ASN A 71 1.24 -4.36 -12.59
C ASN A 71 2.14 -4.08 -11.37
N SER A 72 3.41 -4.47 -11.42
CA SER A 72 4.31 -4.35 -10.27
C SER A 72 4.58 -2.91 -9.82
N ILE A 73 4.43 -1.94 -10.71
CA ILE A 73 4.63 -0.50 -10.40
C ILE A 73 3.44 0.01 -9.60
N PHE A 74 2.22 -0.28 -10.04
CA PHE A 74 1.00 0.16 -9.37
C PHE A 74 0.74 -0.59 -8.07
N ASP A 75 1.27 -1.80 -7.90
CA ASP A 75 1.33 -2.48 -6.60
C ASP A 75 2.12 -1.65 -5.56
N GLU A 76 3.28 -1.14 -5.95
CA GLU A 76 4.12 -0.30 -5.09
C GLU A 76 3.46 1.04 -4.77
N GLU A 77 2.97 1.73 -5.80
CA GLU A 77 2.25 3.02 -5.67
C GLU A 77 0.99 2.89 -4.79
N LEU A 78 0.23 1.79 -4.90
CA LEU A 78 -0.91 1.52 -4.03
C LEU A 78 -0.48 1.33 -2.57
N GLY A 79 0.63 0.62 -2.34
CA GLY A 79 1.20 0.41 -1.01
C GLY A 79 1.76 1.70 -0.37
N GLN A 80 2.20 2.66 -1.20
CA GLN A 80 2.65 3.98 -0.79
C GLN A 80 1.50 4.99 -0.63
N PHE A 81 0.25 4.59 -0.87
CA PHE A 81 -0.94 5.44 -0.76
C PHE A 81 -0.91 6.66 -1.72
N THR A 82 -0.25 6.54 -2.88
CA THR A 82 -0.17 7.63 -3.88
C THR A 82 -1.43 7.75 -4.74
N PHE A 83 -2.27 6.71 -4.76
CA PHE A 83 -3.59 6.72 -5.37
C PHE A 83 -4.55 5.75 -4.67
N GLY A 84 -5.84 5.83 -4.98
CA GLY A 84 -6.85 4.87 -4.51
C GLY A 84 -8.07 4.77 -5.43
N PHE A 85 -9.06 3.99 -5.02
CA PHE A 85 -10.26 3.68 -5.81
C PHE A 85 -11.51 4.28 -5.17
N GLN A 86 -12.07 5.31 -5.80
CA GLN A 86 -13.31 5.94 -5.37
C GLN A 86 -14.51 5.23 -5.99
N ALA A 87 -15.47 4.80 -5.17
CA ALA A 87 -16.70 4.17 -5.65
C ALA A 87 -17.50 5.10 -6.59
N THR A 88 -18.12 4.50 -7.60
CA THR A 88 -19.08 5.17 -8.49
C THR A 88 -20.50 4.69 -8.23
N ASN A 89 -21.46 5.17 -9.02
CA ASN A 89 -22.85 4.68 -8.96
C ASN A 89 -23.03 3.30 -9.61
N GLU A 90 -22.01 2.77 -10.27
CA GLU A 90 -22.02 1.46 -10.91
C GLU A 90 -21.22 0.45 -10.07
N GLU A 91 -21.78 -0.74 -9.87
CA GLU A 91 -21.16 -1.80 -9.07
C GLU A 91 -19.81 -2.21 -9.68
N HIS A 92 -18.78 -2.36 -8.84
CA HIS A 92 -17.40 -2.72 -9.24
C HIS A 92 -16.69 -1.75 -10.18
N LYS A 93 -17.25 -0.57 -10.38
CA LYS A 93 -16.65 0.51 -11.16
C LYS A 93 -16.17 1.60 -10.24
N TYR A 94 -14.91 1.98 -10.42
CA TYR A 94 -14.22 2.91 -9.54
C TYR A 94 -13.52 3.99 -10.36
N ARG A 95 -13.56 5.22 -9.87
CA ARG A 95 -12.69 6.30 -10.33
C ARG A 95 -11.35 6.17 -9.63
N ILE A 96 -10.26 6.22 -10.38
CA ILE A 96 -8.93 6.31 -9.77
C ILE A 96 -8.72 7.75 -9.31
N GLU A 97 -8.38 7.91 -8.04
CA GLU A 97 -8.01 9.19 -7.45
C GLU A 97 -6.51 9.19 -7.18
N ILE A 98 -5.80 10.06 -7.89
CA ILE A 98 -4.36 10.27 -7.72
C ILE A 98 -4.18 11.33 -6.63
N LEU A 99 -3.37 11.02 -5.62
CA LEU A 99 -3.10 11.89 -4.47
C LEU A 99 -1.67 12.45 -4.52
N GLU A 100 -0.80 11.86 -5.34
CA GLU A 100 0.54 12.35 -5.64
C GLU A 100 0.70 12.52 -7.15
N GLU A 101 0.57 13.78 -7.59
CA GLU A 101 0.55 14.16 -9.00
C GLU A 101 1.94 14.15 -9.66
N ASP A 102 3.01 14.14 -8.85
CA ASP A 102 4.40 14.18 -9.33
C ASP A 102 4.96 12.80 -9.72
N SER A 103 4.24 11.70 -9.43
CA SER A 103 4.67 10.36 -9.87
C SER A 103 4.40 10.19 -11.38
N HIS A 104 5.47 10.02 -12.17
CA HIS A 104 5.35 9.74 -13.60
C HIS A 104 4.49 8.50 -13.89
N TYR A 105 4.43 7.56 -12.94
CA TYR A 105 3.69 6.31 -13.08
C TYR A 105 2.17 6.52 -12.92
N THR A 106 1.72 7.33 -11.96
CA THR A 106 0.28 7.53 -11.71
C THR A 106 -0.41 8.23 -12.89
N THR A 107 0.30 9.05 -13.66
CA THR A 107 -0.22 9.68 -14.90
C THR A 107 -0.62 8.68 -15.99
N GLN A 108 -0.15 7.43 -15.92
CA GLN A 108 -0.51 6.37 -16.88
C GLN A 108 -1.78 5.61 -16.49
N LEU A 109 -2.32 5.86 -15.29
CA LEU A 109 -3.52 5.19 -14.82
C LEU A 109 -4.76 5.70 -15.58
N PRO A 110 -5.71 4.81 -15.94
CA PRO A 110 -6.98 5.23 -16.50
C PRO A 110 -7.79 5.99 -15.44
N THR A 111 -8.62 6.94 -15.86
CA THR A 111 -9.48 7.69 -14.93
C THR A 111 -10.51 6.81 -14.22
N VAL A 112 -10.98 5.74 -14.89
CA VAL A 112 -12.01 4.83 -14.39
C VAL A 112 -11.61 3.40 -14.72
N VAL A 113 -11.82 2.50 -13.76
CA VAL A 113 -11.60 1.06 -13.90
C VAL A 113 -12.85 0.29 -13.54
N THR A 114 -13.01 -0.89 -14.13
CA THR A 114 -14.03 -1.87 -13.74
C THR A 114 -13.31 -3.14 -13.30
N PHE A 115 -13.56 -3.58 -12.08
CA PHE A 115 -12.98 -4.81 -11.57
C PHE A 115 -13.72 -6.02 -12.13
N ALA A 116 -13.03 -6.73 -13.02
CA ALA A 116 -13.49 -7.99 -13.59
C ALA A 116 -13.00 -9.17 -12.75
N GLN A 117 -13.79 -10.24 -12.74
CA GLN A 117 -13.50 -11.50 -12.07
C GLN A 117 -13.64 -12.62 -13.09
N HIS A 118 -12.60 -13.42 -13.27
CA HIS A 118 -12.62 -14.58 -14.18
C HIS A 118 -13.07 -15.86 -13.48
N ASP A 119 -12.70 -16.02 -12.22
CA ASP A 119 -13.05 -17.17 -11.38
C ASP A 119 -14.09 -16.74 -10.35
N THR A 120 -15.30 -17.28 -10.43
CA THR A 120 -16.43 -16.94 -9.54
C THR A 120 -16.20 -17.32 -8.08
N ASP A 121 -15.28 -18.24 -7.80
CA ASP A 121 -15.00 -18.73 -6.45
C ASP A 121 -14.06 -17.79 -5.67
N VAL A 122 -13.35 -16.91 -6.37
CA VAL A 122 -12.47 -15.91 -5.76
C VAL A 122 -13.22 -14.60 -5.56
N PRO A 123 -13.50 -14.16 -4.33
CA PRO A 123 -14.26 -12.94 -4.11
C PRO A 123 -13.52 -11.72 -4.67
N ARG A 124 -14.28 -10.78 -5.24
CA ARG A 124 -13.77 -9.44 -5.57
C ARG A 124 -13.36 -8.68 -4.31
N PRO A 125 -12.51 -7.65 -4.46
CA PRO A 125 -12.24 -6.71 -3.39
C PRO A 125 -13.51 -6.16 -2.76
N ASP A 126 -13.55 -6.10 -1.44
CA ASP A 126 -14.67 -5.48 -0.74
C ASP A 126 -14.62 -3.95 -0.95
N PRO A 127 -15.74 -3.30 -1.36
CA PRO A 127 -15.79 -1.87 -1.58
C PRO A 127 -15.42 -1.02 -0.36
N ASP A 128 -15.73 -1.49 0.86
CA ASP A 128 -15.42 -0.75 2.08
C ASP A 128 -13.92 -0.80 2.38
N ILE A 129 -13.23 -1.89 2.01
CA ILE A 129 -11.77 -1.98 2.15
C ILE A 129 -11.09 -0.97 1.21
N LEU A 130 -11.59 -0.82 -0.01
CA LEU A 130 -11.11 0.18 -0.97
C LEU A 130 -11.35 1.62 -0.47
N ASP A 131 -12.56 1.89 0.05
CA ASP A 131 -12.90 3.21 0.61
C ASP A 131 -12.01 3.57 1.80
N VAL A 132 -11.74 2.61 2.69
CA VAL A 132 -10.82 2.81 3.81
C VAL A 132 -9.42 3.14 3.33
N HIS A 133 -8.87 2.38 2.38
CA HIS A 133 -7.54 2.65 1.84
C HIS A 133 -7.45 4.07 1.26
N LEU A 134 -8.42 4.48 0.45
CA LEU A 134 -8.47 5.83 -0.12
C LEU A 134 -8.58 6.92 0.97
N ARG A 135 -9.36 6.71 2.02
CA ARG A 135 -9.48 7.67 3.12
C ARG A 135 -8.19 7.79 3.91
N ILE A 136 -7.52 6.68 4.20
CA ILE A 136 -6.20 6.67 4.84
C ILE A 136 -5.21 7.42 3.95
N ALA A 137 -5.21 7.15 2.64
CA ALA A 137 -4.35 7.83 1.68
C ALA A 137 -4.55 9.35 1.71
N ARG A 138 -5.81 9.81 1.69
CA ARG A 138 -6.16 11.24 1.83
C ARG A 138 -5.68 11.82 3.16
N ILE A 139 -5.85 11.10 4.26
CA ILE A 139 -5.38 11.55 5.59
C ILE A 139 -3.85 11.70 5.58
N LEU A 140 -3.12 10.71 5.06
CA LEU A 140 -1.65 10.75 4.97
C LEU A 140 -1.17 11.90 4.09
N LYS A 141 -1.87 12.18 2.98
CA LYS A 141 -1.57 13.30 2.09
C LYS A 141 -1.79 14.65 2.79
N VAL A 142 -2.97 14.86 3.36
CA VAL A 142 -3.35 16.15 3.98
C VAL A 142 -2.55 16.43 5.25
N SER A 143 -2.24 15.40 6.04
CA SER A 143 -1.43 15.55 7.25
C SER A 143 0.07 15.78 6.97
N GLY A 144 0.53 15.55 5.73
CA GLY A 144 1.96 15.51 5.40
C GLY A 144 2.71 14.33 6.02
N THR A 145 2.03 13.47 6.79
CA THR A 145 2.65 12.32 7.46
C THR A 145 3.07 11.25 6.45
N GLY A 146 2.39 11.15 5.29
CA GLY A 146 2.77 10.24 4.22
C GLY A 146 4.22 10.46 3.74
N LEU A 147 4.57 11.72 3.46
CA LEU A 147 5.93 12.07 3.02
C LEU A 147 6.97 11.80 4.11
N ALA A 148 6.67 12.13 5.37
CA ALA A 148 7.57 11.87 6.49
C ALA A 148 7.83 10.36 6.71
N VAL A 149 6.78 9.54 6.61
CA VAL A 149 6.90 8.08 6.70
C VAL A 149 7.70 7.54 5.53
N GLN A 150 7.40 7.98 4.31
CA GLN A 150 8.09 7.52 3.12
C GLN A 150 9.56 7.93 3.12
N GLU A 151 9.90 9.17 3.45
CA GLU A 151 11.29 9.60 3.67
C GLU A 151 11.99 8.77 4.74
N SER A 152 11.31 8.45 5.84
CA SER A 152 11.88 7.60 6.89
C SER A 152 12.14 6.18 6.39
N LEU A 153 11.24 5.61 5.60
CA LEU A 153 11.41 4.30 4.96
C LEU A 153 12.54 4.32 3.94
N TRP A 154 12.62 5.32 3.06
CA TRP A 154 13.72 5.51 2.12
C TRP A 154 15.06 5.69 2.82
N ARG A 155 15.11 6.45 3.91
CA ARG A 155 16.30 6.58 4.76
C ARG A 155 16.65 5.24 5.38
N TYR A 156 15.69 4.45 5.83
CA TYR A 156 15.95 3.13 6.43
C TYR A 156 16.42 2.09 5.39
N GLU A 157 15.80 2.03 4.23
CA GLU A 157 16.14 1.10 3.13
C GLU A 157 17.40 1.54 2.37
N GLY A 158 17.68 2.84 2.29
CA GLY A 158 18.92 3.40 1.76
C GLY A 158 20.08 3.39 2.77
N HIS A 159 19.79 3.28 4.08
CA HIS A 159 20.76 3.18 5.17
C HIS A 159 20.67 1.85 5.93
N ILE A 160 20.31 0.75 5.25
CA ILE A 160 20.95 -0.53 5.58
C ILE A 160 22.42 -0.37 5.22
N VAL A 161 23.15 0.23 6.16
CA VAL A 161 24.60 0.22 6.23
C VAL A 161 24.96 -1.27 6.28
N TYR A 162 25.19 -1.87 5.12
CA TYR A 162 25.60 -3.26 5.02
C TYR A 162 26.93 -3.49 5.76
N ASN A 163 27.72 -2.43 5.98
CA ASN A 163 29.01 -2.48 6.66
C ASN A 163 29.26 -1.21 7.48
N ILE A 164 29.56 -1.36 8.78
CA ILE A 164 30.21 -0.32 9.59
C ILE A 164 31.53 0.04 8.88
N ALA A 165 31.74 1.32 8.61
CA ALA A 165 33.00 1.79 8.06
C ALA A 165 34.13 1.38 9.01
N SER A 166 35.11 0.62 8.51
CA SER A 166 36.20 0.06 9.32
C SER A 166 37.10 1.14 9.94
N ASP A 167 36.98 2.38 9.47
CA ASP A 167 37.69 3.55 9.98
C ASP A 167 36.99 4.24 11.17
N GLY A 168 35.82 3.71 11.60
CA GLY A 168 35.07 4.25 12.73
C GLY A 168 34.30 5.54 12.43
N SER A 169 34.23 5.97 11.17
CA SER A 169 33.48 7.18 10.76
C SER A 169 31.96 6.99 10.72
N THR A 170 31.47 5.77 11.01
CA THR A 170 30.03 5.50 11.05
C THR A 170 29.41 6.17 12.27
N ASP A 171 28.53 7.14 12.00
CA ASP A 171 27.74 7.82 13.03
C ASP A 171 26.65 6.89 13.58
N LEU A 172 27.03 6.10 14.57
CA LEU A 172 26.17 5.13 15.24
C LEU A 172 25.05 5.81 16.06
N GLU A 173 25.29 7.02 16.56
CA GLU A 173 24.32 7.78 17.37
C GLU A 173 23.13 8.21 16.52
N ARG A 174 23.39 8.73 15.31
CA ARG A 174 22.34 9.05 14.33
C ARG A 174 21.58 7.81 13.90
N ILE A 175 22.28 6.69 13.64
CA ILE A 175 21.64 5.42 13.25
C ILE A 175 20.73 4.89 14.37
N LEU A 176 21.17 4.94 15.63
CA LEU A 176 20.33 4.52 16.76
C LEU A 176 19.13 5.44 16.97
N SER A 177 19.32 6.75 16.83
CA SER A 177 18.26 7.74 16.98
C SER A 177 17.17 7.56 15.92
N ASP A 178 17.58 7.33 14.66
CA ASP A 178 16.67 7.02 13.55
C ASP A 178 15.95 5.68 13.77
N LYS A 179 16.64 4.65 14.27
CA LYS A 179 16.04 3.34 14.60
C LYS A 179 15.01 3.41 15.73
N MET A 180 15.17 4.34 16.66
CA MET A 180 14.32 4.47 17.85
C MET A 180 13.26 5.58 17.71
N LEU A 181 13.18 6.27 16.57
CA LEU A 181 12.24 7.38 16.32
C LEU A 181 12.30 8.46 17.41
N MET A 182 13.49 8.75 17.97
CA MET A 182 13.65 9.67 19.11
C MET A 182 13.70 11.16 18.72
N GLY A 183 13.38 11.50 17.46
CA GLY A 183 13.50 12.85 16.90
C GLY A 183 12.19 13.47 16.40
N ILE A 184 11.02 12.95 16.82
CA ILE A 184 9.69 13.54 16.55
C ILE A 184 9.06 14.02 17.85
#